data_AF-A0A659UJK4-F1
#
_entry.id   AF-A0A659UJK4-F1
#
_cell.length_a   1.000
_cell.length_b   1.000
_cell.length_c   1.000
_cell.angle_alpha   90.00
_cell.angle_beta   90.00
_cell.angle_gamma   90.00
#
_symmetry.space_group_name_H-M   'P 1'
#
loop_
_entity.id
_entity.type
_entity.pdbx_description
1 polymer ?
#
loop_
_entity_poly.entity_id
_entity_poly.type
_entity_poly.pdbx_seq_one_letter_code
_entity_poly.pdbx_strand_id
1 'polypeptide(L)'
;MRLQSLPIVAGFAVLALIVGARTVLVESQRANRAAARETIEYQEQLSGLLSLAQDAESGQRGYLLTGEKSYLEPYRKAVEAIPGQLARIESAAAPDDRIVQQISHIKE
;
A
#
# COMPACT_ATOMS: atom_id res chain seq x y z
N MET A 1 -15.25 -55.29 -23.83
CA MET A 1 -15.38 -53.82 -23.77
C MET A 1 -14.12 -53.22 -24.38
N ARG A 2 -14.27 -52.35 -25.37
CA ARG A 2 -13.27 -52.08 -26.41
C ARG A 2 -12.10 -51.26 -25.87
N LEU A 3 -10.88 -51.78 -26.02
CA LEU A 3 -9.60 -51.15 -25.67
C LEU A 3 -9.34 -49.80 -26.41
N GLN A 4 -10.21 -49.43 -27.35
CA GLN A 4 -10.13 -48.22 -28.17
C GLN A 4 -10.49 -46.91 -27.44
N SER A 5 -11.20 -46.95 -26.30
CA SER A 5 -11.54 -45.74 -25.54
C SER A 5 -10.44 -45.27 -24.57
N LEU A 6 -9.42 -46.11 -24.36
CA LEU A 6 -8.28 -45.87 -23.47
C LEU A 6 -7.48 -44.59 -23.82
N PRO A 7 -7.13 -44.31 -25.10
CA PRO A 7 -6.45 -43.06 -25.46
C PRO A 7 -7.33 -41.81 -25.26
N ILE A 8 -8.65 -41.93 -25.41
CA ILE A 8 -9.58 -40.80 -25.23
C ILE A 8 -9.68 -40.42 -23.75
N VAL A 9 -9.80 -41.42 -22.86
CA VAL A 9 -9.82 -41.20 -21.41
C VAL A 9 -8.49 -40.61 -20.93
N ALA A 10 -7.36 -41.09 -21.46
CA ALA A 10 -6.04 -40.56 -21.15
C ALA A 10 -5.91 -39.08 -21.60
N GLY A 11 -6.35 -38.74 -22.81
CA GLY A 11 -6.35 -37.37 -23.31
C GLY A 11 -7.22 -36.43 -22.47
N PHE A 12 -8.40 -36.89 -22.05
CA PHE A 12 -9.29 -36.11 -21.20
C PHE A 12 -8.72 -35.89 -19.80
N ALA A 13 -8.03 -36.89 -19.23
CA ALA A 13 -7.33 -36.76 -17.96
C ALA A 13 -6.17 -35.75 -18.02
N VAL A 14 -5.41 -35.74 -19.13
CA VAL A 14 -4.34 -34.76 -19.36
C VAL A 14 -4.92 -33.35 -19.50
N LEU A 15 -6.01 -33.18 -20.24
CA LEU A 15 -6.69 -31.87 -20.34
C LEU A 15 -7.24 -31.39 -18.99
N ALA A 16 -7.84 -32.28 -18.21
CA ALA A 16 -8.32 -31.96 -16.86
C ALA A 16 -7.17 -31.54 -15.93
N LEU A 17 -6.01 -32.20 -16.01
CA LEU A 17 -4.81 -31.81 -15.27
C LEU A 17 -4.28 -30.44 -15.70
N ILE A 18 -4.23 -30.16 -17.00
CA ILE A 18 -3.80 -28.85 -17.52
C ILE A 18 -4.74 -27.74 -17.04
N VAL A 19 -6.05 -27.96 -17.10
CA VAL A 19 -7.06 -26.98 -16.64
C VAL A 19 -7.01 -26.81 -15.12
N GLY A 20 -6.87 -27.89 -14.35
CA GLY A 20 -6.74 -27.83 -12.89
C GLY A 20 -5.45 -27.17 -12.41
N ALA A 21 -4.33 -27.39 -13.11
CA ALA A 21 -3.07 -26.69 -12.83
C ALA A 21 -3.20 -25.18 -13.09
N ARG A 22 -3.97 -24.78 -14.12
CA ARG A 22 -4.25 -23.36 -14.40
C ARG A 22 -5.07 -22.71 -13.30
N THR A 23 -6.08 -23.38 -12.73
CA THR A 23 -6.91 -22.80 -11.67
C THR A 23 -6.13 -22.57 -10.37
N VAL A 24 -5.30 -23.54 -9.96
CA VAL A 24 -4.43 -23.42 -8.77
C VAL A 24 -3.37 -22.32 -8.94
N LEU A 25 -2.85 -22.12 -10.15
CA LEU A 25 -1.85 -21.08 -10.43
C LEU A 25 -2.45 -19.66 -10.50
N VAL A 26 -3.70 -19.52 -10.94
CA VAL A 26 -4.42 -18.22 -10.99
C VAL A 26 -4.78 -17.71 -9.60
N GLU A 27 -5.04 -18.61 -8.64
CA GLU A 27 -5.31 -18.26 -7.25
C GLU A 27 -4.08 -17.62 -6.59
N SER A 28 -2.89 -18.15 -6.89
CA SER A 28 -1.60 -17.60 -6.42
C SER A 28 -1.24 -16.24 -7.04
N GLN A 29 -1.79 -15.89 -8.21
CA GLN A 29 -1.60 -14.58 -8.83
C GLN A 29 -2.43 -13.47 -8.19
N ARG A 30 -3.55 -13.79 -7.53
CA ARG A 30 -4.39 -12.78 -6.85
C ARG A 30 -3.74 -12.29 -5.55
N ALA A 31 -3.06 -13.17 -4.83
CA ALA A 31 -2.30 -12.82 -3.62
C ALA A 31 -1.15 -11.83 -3.92
N ASN A 32 -0.39 -12.06 -5.00
CA ASN A 32 0.72 -11.16 -5.37
C ASN A 32 0.27 -9.81 -5.96
N ARG A 33 -0.91 -9.74 -6.59
CA ARG A 33 -1.43 -8.48 -7.15
C ARG A 33 -2.05 -7.56 -6.11
N ALA A 34 -2.58 -8.12 -5.01
CA ALA A 34 -3.06 -7.32 -3.88
C ALA A 34 -1.89 -6.66 -3.15
N ALA A 35 -0.85 -7.44 -2.82
CA ALA A 35 0.36 -6.94 -2.16
C ALA A 35 1.08 -5.85 -2.97
N ALA A 36 1.14 -5.97 -4.30
CA ALA A 36 1.78 -4.97 -5.16
C ALA A 36 1.00 -3.64 -5.25
N ARG A 37 -0.33 -3.65 -5.09
CA ARG A 37 -1.12 -2.41 -5.05
C ARG A 37 -1.04 -1.72 -3.70
N GLU A 38 -1.02 -2.51 -2.62
CA GLU A 38 -0.82 -2.01 -1.26
C GLU A 38 0.47 -1.20 -1.16
N THR A 39 1.62 -1.76 -1.56
CA THR A 39 2.93 -1.12 -1.42
C THR A 39 3.03 0.25 -2.10
N ILE A 40 2.32 0.45 -3.22
CA ILE A 40 2.34 1.74 -3.95
C ILE A 40 1.55 2.80 -3.18
N GLU A 41 0.38 2.45 -2.65
CA GLU A 41 -0.46 3.38 -1.88
C GLU A 41 0.24 3.83 -0.59
N TYR A 42 1.01 2.95 0.07
CA TYR A 42 1.80 3.35 1.26
C TYR A 42 2.92 4.33 0.94
N GLN A 43 3.67 4.12 -0.14
CA GLN A 43 4.76 5.01 -0.52
C GLN A 43 4.25 6.42 -0.86
N GLU A 44 3.09 6.50 -1.50
CA GLU A 44 2.45 7.77 -1.81
C GLU A 44 2.02 8.49 -0.52
N GLN A 45 1.41 7.77 0.42
CA GLN A 45 0.97 8.36 1.68
C GLN A 45 2.13 8.86 2.56
N LEU A 46 3.22 8.09 2.66
CA LEU A 46 4.44 8.48 3.38
C LEU A 46 5.13 9.69 2.73
N SER A 47 5.18 9.73 1.40
CA SER A 47 5.73 10.88 0.66
C SER A 47 4.90 12.14 0.91
N GLY A 48 3.58 12.01 0.96
CA GLY A 48 2.68 13.10 1.34
C GLY A 48 2.92 13.61 2.77
N LEU A 49 3.14 12.71 3.73
CA LEU A 49 3.45 13.09 5.11
C LEU A 49 4.78 13.86 5.21
N LEU A 50 5.82 13.40 4.49
CA LEU A 50 7.12 14.08 4.46
C LEU A 50 7.01 15.47 3.83
N SER A 51 6.21 15.62 2.76
CA SER A 51 5.96 16.92 2.14
C SER A 51 5.30 17.89 3.11
N LEU A 52 4.28 17.45 3.86
CA LEU A 52 3.63 18.29 4.88
C LEU A 52 4.61 18.71 5.97
N ALA A 53 5.48 17.79 6.42
CA ALA A 53 6.51 18.11 7.40
C ALA A 53 7.52 19.15 6.87
N GLN A 54 7.93 19.05 5.61
CA GLN A 54 8.79 20.05 4.97
C GLN A 54 8.10 21.41 4.83
N ASP A 55 6.81 21.44 4.45
CA ASP A 55 6.04 22.68 4.38
C ASP A 55 5.93 23.34 5.76
N ALA A 56 5.75 22.53 6.81
CA ALA A 56 5.76 23.00 8.19
C ALA A 56 7.10 23.62 8.60
N GLU A 57 8.21 22.92 8.33
CA GLU A 57 9.56 23.39 8.66
C GLU A 57 9.93 24.65 7.87
N SER A 58 9.61 24.68 6.58
CA SER A 58 9.87 25.81 5.70
C SER A 58 9.08 27.05 6.13
N GLY A 59 7.79 26.88 6.49
CA GLY A 59 6.96 27.95 7.01
C GLY A 59 7.46 28.50 8.35
N GLN A 60 7.84 27.61 9.28
CA GLN A 60 8.44 28.04 10.55
C GLN A 60 9.74 28.80 10.33
N ARG A 61 10.65 28.29 9.49
CA ARG A 61 11.91 28.98 9.17
C ARG A 61 11.67 30.33 8.52
N GLY A 62 10.73 30.43 7.58
CA GLY A 62 10.33 31.68 6.95
C GLY A 62 9.90 32.71 7.99
N TYR A 63 9.03 32.33 8.93
CA TYR A 63 8.59 33.21 10.01
C TYR A 63 9.73 33.60 10.96
N LEU A 64 10.60 32.66 11.33
CA LEU A 64 11.74 32.94 12.22
C LEU A 64 12.77 33.89 11.58
N LEU A 65 12.91 33.84 10.25
CA LEU A 65 13.85 34.69 9.51
C LEU A 65 13.29 36.08 9.20
N THR A 66 12.00 36.20 8.89
CA THR A 66 11.39 37.46 8.43
C THR A 66 10.51 38.14 9.47
N GLY A 67 10.03 37.40 10.47
CA GLY A 67 8.98 37.82 11.40
C GLY A 67 7.58 37.93 10.77
N GLU A 68 7.44 37.60 9.48
CA GLU A 68 6.21 37.82 8.74
C GLU A 68 5.25 36.63 8.90
N LYS A 69 4.04 36.90 9.40
CA LYS A 69 3.05 35.86 9.73
C LYS A 69 2.53 35.10 8.51
N SER A 70 2.70 35.62 7.30
CA SER A 70 2.35 34.93 6.05
C SER A 70 3.08 33.59 5.92
N TYR A 71 4.32 33.50 6.39
CA TYR A 71 5.09 32.25 6.41
C TYR A 71 4.54 31.19 7.40
N LEU A 72 3.62 31.53 8.31
CA LEU A 72 2.97 30.54 9.17
C LEU A 72 1.79 29.83 8.49
N GLU A 73 1.36 30.28 7.30
CA GLU A 73 0.25 29.66 6.57
C GLU A 73 0.55 28.20 6.16
N PRO A 74 1.71 27.87 5.57
CA PRO A 74 2.10 26.49 5.27
C PRO A 74 2.20 25.62 6.54
N TYR A 75 2.72 26.18 7.64
CA TYR A 75 2.81 25.50 8.92
C TYR A 75 1.43 25.10 9.47
N ARG A 76 0.48 26.04 9.47
CA ARG A 76 -0.89 25.77 9.95
C ARG A 76 -1.58 24.70 9.10
N LYS A 77 -1.47 24.82 7.77
CA LYS A 77 -2.01 23.84 6.82
C LYS A 77 -1.43 22.45 7.04
N ALA A 78 -0.12 22.36 7.24
CA ALA A 78 0.55 21.09 7.51
C ALA A 78 0.10 20.45 8.83
N VAL A 79 0.06 21.22 9.93
CA VAL A 79 -0.37 20.73 11.24
C VAL A 79 -1.81 20.24 11.24
N GLU A 80 -2.70 20.89 10.48
CA GLU A 80 -4.09 20.47 10.32
C GLU A 80 -4.23 19.20 9.48
N ALA A 81 -3.37 19.01 8.48
CA ALA A 81 -3.42 17.86 7.55
C ALA A 81 -2.73 16.59 8.09
N ILE A 82 -1.70 16.72 8.92
CA ILE A 82 -0.91 15.59 9.44
C ILE A 82 -1.77 14.49 10.12
N PRO A 83 -2.73 14.81 11.02
CA PRO A 83 -3.54 13.78 11.66
C PRO A 83 -4.36 12.94 10.67
N GLY A 84 -4.92 13.58 9.63
CA GLY A 84 -5.68 12.90 8.59
C GLY A 84 -4.80 12.01 7.71
N GLN A 85 -3.58 12.46 7.39
CA GLN A 85 -2.61 11.67 6.65
C GLN A 85 -2.13 10.46 7.47
N LEU A 86 -1.91 10.62 8.77
CA LEU A 86 -1.50 9.55 9.67
C LEU A 86 -2.58 8.46 9.80
N ALA A 87 -3.85 8.85 9.94
CA ALA A 87 -4.97 7.92 9.98
C ALA A 87 -5.09 7.09 8.68
N ARG A 88 -4.78 7.69 7.52
CA ARG A 88 -4.75 6.96 6.24
C ARG A 88 -3.65 5.90 6.22
N ILE A 89 -2.45 6.25 6.70
CA ILE A 89 -1.32 5.32 6.79
C ILE A 89 -1.65 4.17 7.77
N GLU A 90 -2.24 4.47 8.94
CA GLU A 90 -2.69 3.45 9.90
C GLU A 90 -3.73 2.50 9.28
N SER A 91 -4.71 3.05 8.54
CA SER A 91 -5.76 2.25 7.89
C SER A 91 -5.25 1.40 6.74
N ALA A 92 -4.23 1.88 6.03
CA ALA A 92 -3.54 1.09 5.04
C ALA A 92 -2.81 -0.05 5.74
N ALA A 93 -2.02 0.23 6.80
CA ALA A 93 -1.04 -0.65 7.46
C ALA A 93 -1.60 -1.91 8.15
N ALA A 94 -2.93 -2.05 8.21
CA ALA A 94 -3.62 -3.09 8.95
C ALA A 94 -3.26 -4.56 8.60
N PRO A 95 -2.66 -4.91 7.43
CA PRO A 95 -2.22 -6.27 7.19
C PRO A 95 -0.75 -6.56 7.58
N ASP A 96 0.06 -5.54 7.88
CA ASP A 96 1.50 -5.68 8.16
C ASP A 96 1.84 -5.12 9.55
N ASP A 97 1.78 -6.00 10.57
CA ASP A 97 1.95 -5.71 12.02
C ASP A 97 3.20 -4.86 12.37
N ARG A 98 4.22 -4.84 11.50
CA ARG A 98 5.46 -4.09 11.72
C ARG A 98 5.32 -2.57 11.54
N ILE A 99 4.40 -2.12 10.67
CA ILE A 99 4.25 -0.69 10.35
C ILE A 99 3.44 0.03 11.42
N VAL A 100 2.40 -0.62 11.95
CA VAL A 100 1.57 -0.09 13.05
C VAL A 100 2.41 0.22 14.29
N GLN A 101 3.42 -0.60 14.58
CA GLN A 101 4.36 -0.36 15.67
C GLN A 101 5.22 0.90 15.45
N GLN A 102 5.69 1.18 14.23
CA GLN A 102 6.50 2.37 13.95
C GLN A 102 5.68 3.67 14.03
N ILE A 103 4.43 3.66 13.58
CA ILE A 103 3.54 4.83 13.65
C ILE A 103 3.24 5.20 15.11
N SER A 104 3.04 4.20 15.98
CA SER A 104 2.81 4.44 17.41
C SER A 104 3.94 5.21 18.08
N HIS A 105 5.17 5.00 17.63
CA HIS A 105 6.38 5.63 18.19
C HIS A 105 6.60 7.07 17.69
N ILE A 106 5.87 7.52 16.68
CA ILE A 106 5.92 8.91 16.18
C ILE A 106 4.85 9.78 16.89
N LYS A 107 3.88 9.15 17.53
CA LYS A 107 2.74 9.80 18.19
C LYS A 107 3.01 10.13 19.67
N GLU A 108 4.04 9.52 20.27
CA GLU A 108 4.62 9.93 21.57
C GLU A 108 5.62 11.07 21.41
#